data_AF-A0ABD4KVE6-F1
#
_entry.id   AF-A0ABD4KVE6-F1
#
_cell.length_a   1.000
_cell.length_b   1.000
_cell.length_c   1.000
_cell.angle_alpha   90.00
_cell.angle_beta   90.00
_cell.angle_gamma   90.00
#
_symmetry.space_group_name_H-M   'P 1'
#
loop_
_entity.id
_entity.type
_entity.pdbx_description
1 polymer ?
#
loop_
_entity_poly.entity_id
_entity_poly.type
_entity_poly.pdbx_seq_one_letter_code
_entity_poly.pdbx_strand_id
1 'polypeptide(L)'
;TSKLTVKHNQLSQQYSSLQQQTQLRLQVELARVQNALAIAKAANINEPVQNLNEEKLFAISIGSKALQAKVDALKSITNLSVFEPRLALLQAQVQQVELLGKVKPAQVQGYAYLEQPEAPISRDEPKRALIAVLGTLLGGMLGVAIVLVRFAFRKEEEKA
;
A
#
# COMPACT_ATOMS: atom_id res chain seq x y z
N THR A 1 9.98 5.19 -5.36
CA THR A 1 8.72 5.06 -6.14
C THR A 1 7.55 5.19 -5.17
N SER A 2 6.46 5.87 -5.56
CA SER A 2 5.27 5.95 -4.69
C SER A 2 4.64 4.57 -4.53
N LYS A 3 4.01 4.26 -3.38
CA LYS A 3 3.30 2.99 -3.16
C LYS A 3 2.27 2.71 -4.28
N LEU A 4 1.66 3.77 -4.80
CA LEU A 4 0.71 3.71 -5.90
C LEU A 4 1.35 3.25 -7.21
N THR A 5 2.51 3.79 -7.57
CA THR A 5 3.27 3.39 -8.77
C THR A 5 3.68 1.92 -8.69
N VAL A 6 4.13 1.45 -7.52
CA VAL A 6 4.47 0.04 -7.30
C VAL A 6 3.24 -0.84 -7.51
N LYS A 7 2.09 -0.46 -6.93
CA LYS A 7 0.84 -1.21 -7.08
C LYS A 7 0.34 -1.22 -8.53
N HIS A 8 0.42 -0.09 -9.23
CA HIS A 8 0.07 0.00 -10.64
C HIS A 8 0.91 -0.96 -11.48
N ASN A 9 2.24 -0.92 -11.34
CA ASN A 9 3.14 -1.79 -12.08
C ASN A 9 2.87 -3.28 -11.77
N GLN A 10 2.61 -3.62 -10.51
CA GLN A 10 2.25 -4.98 -10.11
C GLN A 10 0.97 -5.45 -10.80
N LEU A 11 -0.10 -4.65 -10.78
CA LEU A 11 -1.38 -5.01 -11.41
C LEU A 11 -1.24 -5.12 -12.93
N SER A 12 -0.50 -4.21 -13.55
CA SER A 12 -0.23 -4.24 -15.00
C SER A 12 0.57 -5.49 -15.40
N GLN A 13 1.53 -5.93 -14.59
CA GLN A 13 2.25 -7.19 -14.81
C GLN A 13 1.37 -8.42 -14.61
N GLN A 14 0.52 -8.43 -13.58
CA GLN A 14 -0.45 -9.50 -13.38
C GLN A 14 -1.41 -9.61 -14.56
N TYR A 15 -1.83 -8.46 -15.10
CA TYR A 15 -2.72 -8.39 -16.26
C TYR A 15 -2.08 -8.94 -17.51
N SER A 16 -0.86 -8.52 -17.84
CA SER A 16 -0.15 -9.02 -19.04
C SER A 16 0.12 -10.52 -18.95
N SER A 17 0.52 -11.03 -17.79
CA SER A 17 0.74 -12.46 -17.56
C SER A 17 -0.55 -13.27 -17.73
N LEU A 18 -1.65 -12.81 -17.11
CA LEU A 18 -2.95 -13.48 -17.24
C LEU A 18 -3.46 -13.43 -18.67
N GLN A 19 -3.27 -12.31 -19.38
CA GLN A 19 -3.67 -12.16 -20.78
C GLN A 19 -2.93 -13.17 -21.66
N GLN A 20 -1.62 -13.31 -21.49
CA GLN A 20 -0.82 -14.32 -22.22
C GLN A 20 -1.28 -15.74 -21.91
N GLN A 21 -1.50 -16.07 -20.63
CA GLN A 21 -2.01 -17.38 -20.24
C GLN A 21 -3.38 -17.66 -20.86
N THR A 22 -4.26 -16.66 -20.88
CA THR A 22 -5.61 -16.75 -21.45
C THR A 22 -5.56 -16.99 -22.95
N GLN A 23 -4.68 -16.29 -23.66
CA GLN A 23 -4.48 -16.47 -25.10
C GLN A 23 -3.97 -17.89 -25.42
N LEU A 24 -3.02 -18.40 -24.64
CA LEU A 24 -2.54 -19.78 -24.78
C LEU A 24 -3.66 -20.79 -24.51
N ARG A 25 -4.45 -20.60 -23.46
CA ARG A 25 -5.59 -21.47 -23.14
C ARG A 25 -6.63 -21.46 -24.27
N LEU A 26 -6.92 -20.29 -24.84
CA LEU A 26 -7.85 -20.17 -25.97
C LEU A 26 -7.34 -20.95 -27.19
N GLN A 27 -6.05 -20.86 -27.52
CA GLN A 27 -5.45 -21.62 -28.61
C GLN A 27 -5.51 -23.13 -28.38
N VAL A 28 -5.17 -23.57 -27.16
CA VAL A 28 -5.23 -24.99 -26.77
C VAL A 28 -6.67 -25.51 -26.85
N GLU A 29 -7.64 -24.74 -26.34
CA GLU A 29 -9.05 -25.12 -26.39
C GLU A 29 -9.58 -25.16 -27.82
N LEU A 30 -9.17 -24.20 -28.67
CA LEU A 30 -9.54 -24.18 -30.09
C LEU A 30 -9.00 -25.43 -30.81
N ALA A 31 -7.73 -25.77 -30.63
CA ALA A 31 -7.13 -26.97 -31.18
C ALA A 31 -7.83 -28.25 -30.68
N ARG A 32 -8.16 -28.29 -29.38
CA ARG A 32 -8.90 -29.41 -28.78
C ARG A 32 -10.28 -29.58 -29.41
N VAL A 33 -11.05 -28.50 -29.55
CA VAL A 33 -12.40 -28.56 -30.13
C VAL A 33 -12.35 -28.90 -31.62
N GLN A 34 -11.35 -28.42 -32.35
CA GLN A 34 -11.14 -28.81 -33.76
C GLN A 34 -10.85 -30.30 -33.92
N ASN A 35 -9.99 -30.87 -33.07
CA ASN A 35 -9.74 -32.30 -33.06
C ASN A 35 -11.00 -33.10 -32.69
N ALA A 36 -11.74 -32.67 -31.67
CA ALA A 36 -13.02 -33.28 -31.31
C ALA A 36 -14.02 -33.24 -32.47
N LEU A 37 -14.08 -32.12 -33.20
CA LEU A 37 -14.94 -31.96 -34.38
C LEU A 37 -14.55 -32.94 -35.50
N ALA A 38 -13.25 -33.11 -35.76
CA ALA A 38 -12.75 -34.05 -36.76
C ALA A 38 -13.12 -35.51 -36.39
N ILE A 39 -12.95 -35.88 -35.12
CA ILE A 39 -13.33 -37.21 -34.60
C ILE A 39 -14.84 -37.42 -34.71
N ALA A 40 -15.65 -36.44 -34.27
CA ALA A 40 -17.10 -36.52 -34.34
C ALA A 40 -17.62 -36.63 -35.78
N LYS A 41 -17.02 -35.89 -36.72
CA LYS A 41 -17.32 -36.00 -38.16
C LYS A 41 -16.95 -37.38 -38.71
N ALA A 42 -15.76 -37.90 -38.38
CA ALA A 42 -15.33 -39.23 -38.82
C ALA A 42 -16.21 -40.35 -38.26
N ALA A 43 -16.70 -40.19 -37.03
CA ALA A 43 -17.62 -41.12 -36.38
C ALA A 43 -19.09 -40.95 -36.78
N ASN A 44 -19.42 -40.00 -37.68
CA ASN A 44 -20.79 -39.65 -38.07
C ASN A 44 -21.71 -39.23 -36.91
N ILE A 45 -21.14 -38.69 -35.83
CA ILE A 45 -21.87 -38.19 -34.66
C ILE A 45 -22.24 -36.73 -34.92
N ASN A 46 -23.43 -36.50 -35.46
CA ASN A 46 -23.90 -35.15 -35.80
C ASN A 46 -24.67 -34.45 -34.69
N GLU A 47 -25.30 -35.22 -33.82
CA GLU A 47 -26.21 -34.75 -32.78
C GLU A 47 -25.79 -35.29 -31.41
N PRO A 48 -26.30 -34.70 -30.31
CA PRO A 48 -25.97 -35.16 -28.97
C PRO A 48 -26.38 -36.62 -28.79
N VAL A 49 -25.42 -37.44 -28.38
CA VAL A 49 -25.56 -38.88 -28.22
C VAL A 49 -25.45 -39.23 -26.74
N GLN A 50 -26.46 -39.93 -26.24
CA GLN A 50 -26.50 -40.41 -24.86
C GLN A 50 -25.65 -41.69 -24.74
N ASN A 51 -25.06 -41.93 -23.57
CA ASN A 51 -24.24 -43.12 -23.25
C ASN A 51 -22.88 -43.25 -23.95
N LEU A 52 -22.33 -42.19 -24.55
CA LEU A 52 -20.88 -42.15 -24.76
C LEU A 52 -20.19 -41.80 -23.45
N ASN A 53 -19.19 -42.60 -23.09
CA ASN A 53 -18.30 -42.25 -21.99
C ASN A 53 -17.78 -40.83 -22.22
N GLU A 54 -17.90 -39.98 -21.21
CA GLU A 54 -17.36 -38.63 -21.21
C GLU A 54 -15.82 -38.71 -21.22
N GLU A 55 -15.23 -39.02 -22.38
CA GLU A 55 -13.79 -38.96 -22.52
C GLU A 55 -13.34 -37.51 -22.28
N LYS A 56 -12.49 -37.35 -21.26
CA LYS A 56 -12.10 -36.04 -20.73
C LYS A 56 -11.36 -35.17 -21.75
N LEU A 57 -10.72 -35.77 -22.76
CA LEU A 57 -9.84 -35.04 -23.68
C LEU A 57 -10.59 -34.44 -24.87
N PHE A 58 -11.54 -35.16 -25.45
CA PHE A 58 -12.33 -34.73 -26.61
C PHE A 58 -13.82 -35.01 -26.37
N ALA A 59 -14.58 -33.97 -26.04
CA ALA A 59 -16.03 -34.06 -25.78
C ALA A 59 -16.83 -34.23 -27.08
N ILE A 60 -16.73 -35.40 -27.71
CA ILE A 60 -17.42 -35.73 -28.97
C ILE A 60 -18.93 -35.98 -28.81
N SER A 61 -19.39 -36.20 -27.58
CA SER A 61 -20.78 -36.56 -27.25
C SER A 61 -21.82 -35.50 -27.61
N ILE A 62 -21.43 -34.23 -27.68
CA ILE A 62 -22.34 -33.12 -28.06
C ILE A 62 -22.58 -33.05 -29.58
N GLY A 63 -21.83 -33.83 -30.37
CA GLY A 63 -21.96 -33.92 -31.82
C GLY A 63 -21.21 -32.84 -32.61
N SER A 64 -20.99 -33.13 -33.90
CA SER A 64 -20.23 -32.29 -34.82
C SER A 64 -20.86 -30.91 -35.06
N LYS A 65 -22.20 -30.81 -35.08
CA LYS A 65 -22.92 -29.53 -35.23
C LYS A 65 -22.61 -28.57 -34.09
N ALA A 66 -22.69 -29.05 -32.84
CA ALA A 66 -22.42 -28.24 -31.65
C ALA A 66 -20.93 -27.88 -31.54
N LEU A 67 -20.04 -28.82 -31.84
CA LEU A 67 -18.59 -28.56 -31.86
C LEU A 67 -18.21 -27.52 -32.92
N GLN A 68 -18.84 -27.55 -34.10
CA GLN A 68 -18.64 -26.55 -35.15
C GLN A 68 -19.06 -25.15 -34.66
N ALA A 69 -20.26 -25.03 -34.09
CA ALA A 69 -20.73 -23.78 -33.49
C ALA A 69 -19.80 -23.28 -32.38
N LYS A 70 -19.24 -24.19 -31.57
CA LYS A 70 -18.24 -23.85 -30.54
C LYS A 70 -16.94 -23.32 -31.16
N VAL A 71 -16.44 -23.92 -32.25
CA VAL A 71 -15.26 -23.40 -32.97
C VAL A 71 -15.52 -22.00 -33.50
N ASP A 72 -16.68 -21.78 -34.11
CA ASP A 72 -17.03 -20.48 -34.70
C ASP A 72 -17.19 -19.41 -33.61
N ALA A 73 -17.84 -19.76 -32.49
CA ALA A 73 -17.93 -18.90 -31.32
C ALA A 73 -16.54 -18.55 -30.76
N LEU A 74 -15.67 -19.54 -30.51
CA LEU A 74 -14.32 -19.32 -29.98
C LEU A 74 -13.44 -18.49 -30.92
N LYS A 75 -13.56 -18.66 -32.24
CA LYS A 75 -12.86 -17.84 -33.25
C LYS A 75 -13.36 -16.39 -33.29
N SER A 76 -14.65 -16.18 -33.01
CA SER A 76 -15.25 -14.83 -32.99
C SER A 76 -14.95 -14.03 -31.71
N ILE A 77 -14.32 -14.64 -30.71
CA ILE A 77 -13.94 -13.96 -29.47
C ILE A 77 -12.84 -12.94 -29.77
N THR A 78 -13.24 -11.66 -29.82
CA THR A 78 -12.32 -10.52 -29.89
C THR A 78 -11.92 -10.03 -28.51
N ASN A 79 -12.78 -10.21 -27.50
CA ASN A 79 -12.54 -9.80 -26.12
C ASN A 79 -12.23 -11.01 -25.23
N LEU A 80 -10.96 -11.16 -24.83
CA LEU A 80 -10.49 -12.27 -23.98
C LEU A 80 -11.17 -12.29 -22.61
N SER A 81 -11.75 -11.17 -22.15
CA SER A 81 -12.46 -11.10 -20.86
C SER A 81 -13.76 -11.92 -20.84
N VAL A 82 -14.33 -12.21 -22.02
CA VAL A 82 -15.49 -13.11 -22.14
C VAL A 82 -15.10 -14.56 -21.80
N PHE A 83 -13.87 -14.93 -22.13
CA PHE A 83 -13.32 -16.25 -21.83
C PHE A 83 -12.71 -16.32 -20.42
N GLU A 84 -12.05 -15.25 -19.96
CA GLU A 84 -11.48 -15.15 -18.61
C GLU A 84 -11.97 -13.87 -17.89
N PRO A 85 -13.03 -13.97 -17.06
CA PRO A 85 -13.64 -12.82 -16.38
C PRO A 85 -12.68 -12.04 -15.48
N ARG A 86 -11.64 -12.69 -14.95
CA ARG A 86 -10.62 -12.05 -14.11
C ARG A 86 -9.85 -10.95 -14.84
N LEU A 87 -9.75 -10.99 -16.18
CA LEU A 87 -9.13 -9.92 -16.96
C LEU A 87 -9.89 -8.60 -16.83
N ALA A 88 -11.23 -8.63 -16.90
CA ALA A 88 -12.06 -7.45 -16.73
C ALA A 88 -11.93 -6.87 -15.31
N LEU A 89 -11.94 -7.73 -14.29
CA LEU A 89 -11.75 -7.31 -12.90
C LEU A 89 -10.39 -6.62 -12.71
N LEU A 90 -9.33 -7.19 -13.28
CA LEU A 90 -7.99 -6.67 -13.10
C LEU A 90 -7.79 -5.36 -13.88
N GLN A 91 -8.37 -5.25 -15.07
CA GLN A 91 -8.41 -3.99 -15.83
C GLN A 91 -9.12 -2.88 -15.04
N ALA A 92 -10.24 -3.19 -14.38
CA ALA A 92 -10.93 -2.23 -13.53
C ALA A 92 -10.07 -1.79 -12.34
N GLN A 93 -9.32 -2.70 -11.71
CA GLN A 93 -8.39 -2.36 -10.62
C GLN A 93 -7.25 -1.44 -11.10
N VAL A 94 -6.70 -1.69 -12.29
CA VAL A 94 -5.67 -0.82 -12.89
C VAL A 94 -6.21 0.59 -13.09
N GLN A 95 -7.42 0.71 -13.66
CA GLN A 95 -8.08 2.00 -13.87
C GLN A 95 -8.34 2.73 -12.54
N GLN A 96 -8.80 2.01 -11.51
CA GLN A 96 -9.03 2.57 -10.18
C GLN A 96 -7.75 3.17 -9.59
N VAL A 97 -6.62 2.47 -9.69
CA VAL A 97 -5.32 2.94 -9.22
C VAL A 97 -4.84 4.17 -10.00
N GLU A 98 -5.11 4.22 -11.31
CA GLU A 98 -4.79 5.39 -12.13
C GLU A 98 -5.61 6.62 -11.75
N LEU A 99 -6.91 6.44 -11.47
CA LEU A 99 -7.78 7.51 -10.99
C LEU A 99 -7.30 8.06 -9.65
N LEU A 100 -6.89 7.20 -8.72
CA LEU A 100 -6.32 7.62 -7.42
C LEU A 100 -5.04 8.43 -7.59
N GLY A 101 -4.24 8.17 -8.64
CA GLY A 101 -3.02 8.93 -8.92
C GLY A 101 -3.26 10.35 -9.40
N LYS A 102 -4.46 10.64 -9.94
CA LYS A 102 -4.86 11.98 -10.39
C LYS A 102 -5.43 12.83 -9.24
N VAL A 103 -5.74 12.22 -8.10
CA VAL A 103 -6.26 12.92 -6.92
C VAL A 103 -5.08 13.54 -6.15
N LYS A 104 -5.18 14.83 -5.82
CA LYS A 104 -4.19 15.50 -4.97
C LYS A 104 -4.16 14.81 -3.60
N PRO A 105 -2.99 14.45 -3.05
CA PRO A 105 -2.92 13.82 -1.75
C PRO A 105 -3.57 14.71 -0.71
N ALA A 106 -4.56 14.18 0.01
CA ALA A 106 -5.12 14.86 1.17
C ALA A 106 -3.97 15.11 2.15
N GLN A 107 -3.89 16.32 2.72
CA GLN A 107 -2.93 16.60 3.78
C GLN A 107 -3.36 15.84 5.04
N VAL A 108 -2.85 14.62 5.19
CA VAL A 108 -3.09 13.80 6.38
C VAL A 108 -2.18 14.32 7.48
N GLN A 109 -2.76 15.00 8.46
CA GLN A 109 -2.06 15.35 9.70
C GLN A 109 -1.94 14.07 10.54
N GLY A 110 -0.71 13.66 10.85
CA GLY A 110 -0.43 12.43 11.63
C GLY A 110 -0.67 12.57 13.13
N TYR A 111 -1.17 13.73 13.56
CA TYR A 111 -1.47 14.06 14.94
C TYR A 111 -2.84 14.76 14.99
N ALA A 112 -3.52 14.64 16.12
CA ALA A 112 -4.70 15.42 16.43
C ALA A 112 -4.42 16.17 17.74
N TYR A 113 -4.66 17.47 17.77
CA TYR A 113 -4.62 18.23 19.02
C TYR A 113 -5.85 17.87 19.83
N LEU A 114 -5.65 17.34 21.04
CA LEU A 114 -6.75 17.18 22.00
C LEU A 114 -7.07 18.54 22.64
N GLU A 115 -6.04 19.32 22.93
CA GLU A 115 -6.13 20.68 23.45
C GLU A 115 -5.11 21.57 22.72
N GLN A 116 -5.45 22.84 22.54
CA GLN A 116 -4.53 23.82 21.98
C GLN A 116 -3.38 24.05 22.97
N PRO A 117 -2.12 24.16 22.51
CA PRO A 117 -1.01 24.42 23.41
C PRO A 117 -1.24 25.74 24.16
N GLU A 118 -1.39 25.67 25.48
CA GLU A 118 -1.48 26.86 26.31
C GLU A 118 -0.10 27.54 26.41
N ALA A 119 -0.10 28.87 26.31
CA ALA A 119 1.11 29.64 26.57
C ALA A 119 1.50 29.47 28.05
N PRO A 120 2.79 29.24 28.37
CA PRO A 120 3.21 29.04 29.74
C PRO A 120 2.89 30.30 30.57
N ILE A 121 2.05 30.14 31.59
CA ILE A 121 1.58 31.24 32.46
C ILE A 121 2.76 31.89 33.21
N SER A 122 3.79 31.10 33.53
CA SER A 122 5.01 31.57 34.17
C SER A 122 6.21 30.82 33.63
N ARG A 123 7.36 31.50 33.60
CA ARG A 123 8.63 30.90 33.23
C ARG A 123 9.15 30.06 34.40
N ASP A 124 9.18 28.74 34.24
CA ASP A 124 9.61 27.83 35.30
C ASP A 124 11.08 28.06 35.73
N GLU A 125 11.95 28.53 34.82
CA GLU A 125 13.38 28.73 35.13
C GLU A 125 14.05 29.90 34.35
N PRO A 126 15.08 30.59 34.92
CA PRO A 126 15.61 30.49 36.28
C PRO A 126 14.90 31.42 37.28
N LYS A 127 14.75 30.97 38.55
CA LYS A 127 14.11 31.72 39.64
C LYS A 127 14.98 32.90 40.08
N ARG A 128 14.87 34.03 39.39
CA ARG A 128 15.67 35.26 39.65
C ARG A 128 15.60 35.73 41.10
N ALA A 129 14.45 35.56 41.75
CA ALA A 129 14.28 35.87 43.16
C ALA A 129 15.19 35.00 44.05
N LEU A 130 15.28 33.70 43.79
CA LEU A 130 16.15 32.79 44.55
C LEU A 130 17.63 33.15 44.36
N ILE A 131 18.03 33.48 43.12
CA ILE A 131 19.41 33.90 42.82
C ILE A 131 19.77 35.20 43.57
N ALA A 132 18.85 36.17 43.60
CA ALA A 132 19.06 37.43 44.31
C ALA A 132 19.20 37.22 45.84
N VAL A 133 18.35 36.37 46.43
CA VAL A 133 18.42 36.06 47.86
C VAL A 133 19.73 35.35 48.21
N LEU A 134 20.15 34.35 47.42
CA LEU A 134 21.41 33.64 47.67
C LEU A 134 22.63 34.55 47.48
N GLY A 135 22.63 35.41 46.45
CA GLY A 135 23.72 36.36 46.21
C GLY A 135 23.87 37.39 47.32
N THR A 136 22.77 37.94 47.81
CA THR A 136 22.78 38.92 48.93
C THR A 136 23.22 38.28 50.25
N LEU A 137 22.77 37.06 50.55
CA LEU A 137 23.18 36.33 51.74
C LEU A 137 24.70 36.07 51.76
N LEU A 138 25.25 35.55 50.65
CA LEU A 138 26.68 35.26 50.53
C LEU A 138 27.52 36.54 50.55
N GLY A 139 27.10 37.59 49.84
CA GLY A 139 27.79 38.89 49.84
C GLY A 139 27.80 39.55 51.22
N GLY A 140 26.69 39.48 51.95
CA GLY A 140 26.57 39.99 53.31
C GLY A 140 27.50 39.28 54.29
N MET A 141 27.54 37.94 54.26
CA MET A 141 28.47 37.15 55.09
C MET A 141 29.93 37.52 54.83
N LEU A 142 30.33 37.60 53.56
CA LEU A 142 31.70 37.97 53.20
C LEU A 142 32.03 39.42 53.60
N GLY A 143 31.09 40.36 53.45
CA GLY A 143 31.27 41.75 53.86
C GLY A 143 31.52 41.89 55.37
N VAL A 144 30.73 41.19 56.19
CA VAL A 144 30.93 41.18 57.66
C VAL A 144 32.28 40.55 58.03
N ALA A 145 32.65 39.44 57.39
CA ALA A 145 33.94 38.79 57.63
C ALA A 145 35.12 39.72 57.36
N ILE A 146 35.10 40.47 56.24
CA ILE A 146 36.17 41.42 55.89
C ILE A 146 36.28 42.55 56.92
N VAL A 147 35.15 43.10 57.38
CA VAL A 147 35.14 44.18 58.38
C VAL A 147 35.71 43.69 59.72
N LEU A 148 35.35 42.49 60.16
CA LEU A 148 35.87 41.91 61.40
C LEU A 148 37.37 41.68 61.34
N VAL A 149 37.88 41.16 60.22
CA VAL A 149 39.33 40.98 59.98
C VAL A 149 40.04 42.34 60.04
N ARG A 150 39.52 43.35 59.33
CA ARG A 150 40.11 44.69 59.33
C ARG A 150 40.08 45.34 60.71
N PHE A 151 39.00 45.16 61.47
CA PHE A 151 38.87 45.70 62.82
C PHE A 151 39.81 45.01 63.80
N ALA A 152 39.98 43.68 63.70
CA ALA A 152 40.89 42.92 64.54
C ALA A 152 42.36 43.36 64.33
N PHE A 153 42.82 43.47 63.07
CA PHE A 153 44.19 43.90 62.77
C PHE A 153 44.46 45.37 63.12
N ARG A 154 43.47 46.26 62.97
CA ARG A 154 43.66 47.68 63.34
C ARG A 154 43.76 47.92 64.84
N LYS A 155 43.29 46.98 65.67
CA LYS A 155 43.41 47.04 67.12
C LYS A 155 44.80 46.64 67.63
N GLU A 156 45.60 45.96 66.81
CA GLU A 156 46.99 45.63 67.13
C GLU A 156 47.94 46.81 66.86
N GLU A 157 47.61 47.71 65.91
CA GLU A 157 48.40 48.93 65.66
C GLU A 157 48.23 50.02 66.73
N GLU A 158 47.15 49.99 67.53
CA GLU A 158 46.94 50.94 68.66
C GLU A 158 47.63 50.46 69.96
N LYS A 159 48.31 49.31 69.93
CA LYS A 159 49.18 48.82 71.01
C LYS A 159 50.57 48.48 70.48
N ALA A 160 51.25 49.47 69.91
CA ALA A 160 52.69 49.49 69.68
C ALA A 160 53.28 50.83 70.16
#